data_AF-A0A0P7UKT7-F1
#
_entry.id   AF-A0A0P7UKT7-F1
#
_cell.length_a   1.000
_cell.length_b   1.000
_cell.length_c   1.000
_cell.angle_alpha   90.00
_cell.angle_beta   90.00
_cell.angle_gamma   90.00
#
_symmetry.space_group_name_H-M   'P 1'
#
loop_
_entity.id
_entity.type
_entity.pdbx_description
1 polymer ?
#
loop_
_entity_poly.entity_id
_entity_poly.type
_entity_poly.pdbx_seq_one_letter_code
_entity_poly.pdbx_strand_id
1 'polypeptide(L)'
;MARREELCFATECHTSTWHRIAFVKVQQLELCSTFGFFGFSLCLSIEDTAFEAGIRVQIHSQAEPPFVHELGFGVSPGFQTFVSTQEQRLTYLPPPWGECRSRALESGFFQVYSVTACRIDCETRYIVENCNCRMVHMPATLFESENQNCICRNPCNMTRYNKELSMVKIPSKTSSRYLEKKFNKSEKYIADNILVLDVFFEALNYETIEQKKAYEVAGLLGQSLYE
;
A
#
# COMPACT_ATOMS: atom_id res chain seq x y z
N MET A 1 -18.69 -14.01 5.11
CA MET A 1 -17.51 -14.87 5.30
C MET A 1 -16.28 -14.05 4.91
N ALA A 2 -15.68 -13.33 5.88
CA ALA A 2 -14.54 -12.46 5.63
C ALA A 2 -13.25 -13.30 5.71
N ARG A 3 -12.62 -13.58 4.57
CA ARG A 3 -11.32 -14.25 4.57
C ARG A 3 -10.24 -13.25 4.98
N ARG A 4 -9.68 -13.48 6.18
CA ARG A 4 -8.34 -13.01 6.56
C ARG A 4 -7.35 -13.76 5.69
N GLU A 5 -6.67 -13.07 4.78
CA GLU A 5 -5.43 -13.56 4.21
C GLU A 5 -4.33 -12.55 4.57
N GLU A 6 -3.38 -13.06 5.35
CA GLU A 6 -2.26 -12.42 6.02
C GLU A 6 -1.00 -12.47 5.14
N LEU A 7 -0.03 -11.54 5.30
CA LEU A 7 1.44 -11.75 5.24
C LEU A 7 2.24 -10.45 4.97
N CYS A 8 3.22 -10.10 5.80
CA CYS A 8 4.64 -9.89 5.39
C CYS A 8 5.52 -10.15 6.61
N PHE A 9 6.78 -10.52 6.34
CA PHE A 9 7.85 -10.49 7.32
C PHE A 9 9.07 -9.76 6.76
N ALA A 10 9.54 -8.76 7.53
CA ALA A 10 10.97 -8.61 7.81
C ALA A 10 11.29 -8.96 9.27
N THR A 11 10.33 -8.91 10.22
CA THR A 11 10.33 -9.77 11.44
C THR A 11 8.96 -9.90 12.11
N GLU A 12 8.08 -8.89 12.10
CA GLU A 12 6.65 -9.01 12.43
C GLU A 12 5.90 -7.89 11.70
N CYS A 13 4.65 -8.10 11.28
CA CYS A 13 3.87 -7.06 10.61
C CYS A 13 2.41 -7.07 11.05
N HIS A 14 1.89 -5.90 11.39
CA HIS A 14 0.49 -5.72 11.73
C HIS A 14 -0.29 -5.11 10.57
N THR A 15 -1.48 -5.63 10.30
CA THR A 15 -2.43 -5.06 9.33
C THR A 15 -3.67 -4.56 10.07
N SER A 16 -3.96 -3.27 9.95
CA SER A 16 -5.25 -2.71 10.39
C SER A 16 -6.19 -2.60 9.19
N THR A 17 -7.45 -2.99 9.36
CA THR A 17 -8.51 -2.75 8.37
C THR A 17 -9.35 -1.56 8.82
N TRP A 18 -9.30 -0.46 8.06
CA TRP A 18 -10.22 0.66 8.23
C TRP A 18 -11.25 0.64 7.13
N HIS A 19 -12.55 0.51 7.47
CA HIS A 19 -13.69 0.67 6.55
C HIS A 19 -13.52 0.07 5.14
N ARG A 20 -12.80 -1.06 4.99
CA ARG A 20 -12.47 -1.73 3.71
C ARG A 20 -11.52 -1.01 2.73
N ILE A 21 -10.79 0.05 3.13
CA ILE A 21 -10.16 0.93 2.13
C ILE A 21 -8.62 0.84 2.13
N ALA A 22 -7.93 0.74 3.27
CA ALA A 22 -6.47 0.65 3.28
C ALA A 22 -5.91 -0.34 4.29
N PHE A 23 -4.83 -1.03 3.90
CA PHE A 23 -3.94 -1.74 4.82
C PHE A 23 -2.71 -0.87 5.08
N VAL A 24 -2.39 -0.66 6.37
CA VAL A 24 -1.10 -0.10 6.80
C VAL A 24 -0.31 -1.21 7.45
N LYS A 25 0.91 -1.43 6.92
CA LYS A 25 1.88 -2.38 7.46
C LYS A 25 2.97 -1.63 8.23
N VAL A 26 3.21 -2.07 9.46
CA VAL A 26 4.17 -1.50 10.41
C VAL A 26 5.01 -2.63 11.02
N GLN A 27 6.29 -2.37 11.29
CA GLN A 27 7.24 -3.37 11.80
C GLN A 27 7.23 -3.58 13.34
N GLN A 28 6.46 -2.81 14.11
CA GLN A 28 6.21 -3.04 15.55
C GLN A 28 5.02 -2.18 15.99
N LEU A 29 4.18 -2.62 16.95
CA LEU A 29 2.94 -1.91 17.29
C LEU A 29 2.66 -1.83 18.79
N GLU A 30 2.50 -0.60 19.30
CA GLU A 30 1.60 -0.31 20.43
C GLU A 30 0.51 0.64 19.93
N LEU A 31 -0.73 0.52 20.43
CA LEU A 31 -1.87 1.31 19.97
C LEU A 31 -2.23 2.37 21.01
N CYS A 32 -2.10 3.66 20.67
CA CYS A 32 -2.76 4.73 21.42
C CYS A 32 -4.07 5.08 20.70
N SER A 33 -5.18 5.08 21.43
CA SER A 33 -6.54 5.08 20.88
C SER A 33 -6.97 6.33 20.10
N THR A 34 -8.10 6.15 19.41
CA THR A 34 -8.76 6.89 18.33
C THR A 34 -8.93 8.41 18.47
N PHE A 35 -8.76 9.13 17.36
CA PHE A 35 -9.41 10.42 17.13
C PHE A 35 -10.48 10.32 16.02
N GLY A 36 -11.52 11.13 16.17
CA GLY A 36 -12.81 10.97 15.51
C GLY A 36 -12.90 11.40 14.05
N PHE A 37 -13.94 10.85 13.42
CA PHE A 37 -14.50 11.16 12.10
C PHE A 37 -13.48 11.15 10.94
N PHE A 38 -13.36 9.97 10.30
CA PHE A 38 -12.73 9.71 8.98
C PHE A 38 -11.24 9.35 8.91
N GLY A 39 -10.60 8.97 10.02
CA GLY A 39 -9.20 8.46 10.00
C GLY A 39 -8.77 7.74 11.27
N PHE A 40 -7.51 7.28 11.29
CA PHE A 40 -6.88 6.65 12.44
C PHE A 40 -5.54 7.28 12.81
N SER A 41 -5.23 7.20 14.10
CA SER A 41 -3.95 7.62 14.68
C SER A 41 -3.24 6.38 15.21
N LEU A 42 -1.98 6.18 14.81
CA LEU A 42 -1.07 5.17 15.36
C LEU A 42 0.05 5.89 16.12
N CYS A 43 0.30 5.49 17.36
CA CYS A 43 1.43 5.99 18.15
C CYS A 43 2.39 4.82 18.35
N LEU A 44 3.59 4.90 17.79
CA LEU A 44 4.50 3.76 17.70
C LEU A 44 5.80 4.09 18.44
N SER A 45 6.28 3.13 19.22
CA SER A 45 7.61 3.13 19.82
C SER A 45 8.55 2.29 18.98
N ILE A 46 9.62 2.90 18.51
CA ILE A 46 10.73 2.20 17.87
C ILE A 46 11.75 1.90 18.96
N GLU A 47 12.22 0.66 19.05
CA GLU A 47 13.38 0.34 19.88
C GLU A 47 14.63 0.34 18.99
N ASP A 48 15.64 1.13 19.39
CA ASP A 48 16.93 1.36 18.72
C ASP A 48 17.68 0.06 18.35
N THR A 49 17.31 -0.57 17.24
CA THR A 49 17.91 -1.82 16.78
C THR A 49 18.30 -1.82 15.29
N ALA A 50 18.06 -0.71 14.56
CA ALA A 50 18.30 -0.61 13.11
C ALA A 50 19.19 0.58 12.72
N PHE A 51 19.83 0.50 11.55
CA PHE A 51 20.66 1.57 10.96
C PHE A 51 19.82 2.80 10.54
N GLU A 52 18.56 2.57 10.17
CA GLU A 52 17.56 3.62 9.91
C GLU A 52 16.57 3.68 11.10
N ALA A 53 16.46 4.84 11.75
CA ALA A 53 15.47 5.08 12.80
C ALA A 53 14.16 5.57 12.17
N GLY A 54 13.14 4.72 12.13
CA GLY A 54 11.85 5.01 11.52
C GLY A 54 11.07 3.76 11.15
N ILE A 55 9.87 3.96 10.60
CA ILE A 55 9.08 2.90 10.00
C ILE A 55 8.85 3.20 8.52
N ARG A 56 8.69 2.16 7.70
CA ARG A 56 8.18 2.28 6.33
C ARG A 56 6.74 1.83 6.28
N VAL A 57 5.88 2.65 5.69
CA VAL A 57 4.44 2.43 5.62
C VAL A 57 3.99 2.46 4.17
N GLN A 58 3.13 1.53 3.77
CA GLN A 58 2.48 1.55 2.47
C GLN A 58 0.96 1.57 2.69
N ILE A 59 0.27 2.36 1.87
CA ILE A 59 -1.20 2.40 1.80
C ILE A 59 -1.58 1.79 0.45
N HIS A 60 -2.32 0.68 0.48
CA HIS A 60 -2.71 -0.06 -0.72
C HIS A 60 -4.12 -0.65 -0.58
N SER A 61 -4.70 -1.05 -1.72
CA SER A 61 -6.00 -1.73 -1.78
C SER A 61 -5.90 -3.15 -1.21
N GLN A 62 -7.02 -3.68 -0.71
CA GLN A 62 -7.05 -5.03 -0.16
C GLN A 62 -6.79 -6.14 -1.18
N ALA A 63 -7.02 -5.85 -2.46
CA ALA A 63 -6.78 -6.79 -3.55
C ALA A 63 -5.30 -6.85 -3.97
N GLU A 64 -4.47 -5.91 -3.51
CA GLU A 64 -3.06 -5.83 -3.85
C GLU A 64 -2.20 -6.31 -2.67
N PRO A 65 -1.21 -7.18 -2.89
CA PRO A 65 -0.30 -7.56 -1.83
C PRO A 65 0.63 -6.41 -1.44
N PRO A 66 1.06 -6.36 -0.19
CA PRO A 66 2.00 -5.36 0.31
C PRO A 66 3.38 -5.52 -0.32
N PHE A 67 3.97 -4.40 -0.74
CA PHE A 67 5.29 -4.28 -1.36
C PHE A 67 6.00 -3.01 -0.87
N VAL A 68 6.17 -2.98 0.45
CA VAL A 68 6.64 -1.83 1.22
C VAL A 68 8.07 -1.42 0.86
N HIS A 69 8.91 -2.37 0.42
CA HIS A 69 10.29 -2.09 0.05
C HIS A 69 10.41 -1.01 -1.03
N GLU A 70 9.51 -1.02 -2.01
CA GLU A 70 9.53 -0.08 -3.13
C GLU A 70 8.43 0.98 -3.09
N LEU A 71 7.23 0.63 -2.57
CA LEU A 71 6.07 1.53 -2.58
C LEU A 71 5.79 2.20 -1.22
N GLY A 72 6.59 1.87 -0.20
CA GLY A 72 6.47 2.43 1.13
C GLY A 72 7.05 3.86 1.24
N PHE A 73 6.48 4.66 2.13
CA PHE A 73 7.02 5.94 2.56
C PHE A 73 7.57 5.84 3.99
N GLY A 74 8.60 6.63 4.30
CA GLY A 74 9.21 6.66 5.63
C GLY A 74 8.48 7.58 6.60
N VAL A 75 8.42 7.18 7.87
CA VAL A 75 7.93 7.99 9.00
C VAL A 75 8.99 7.94 10.10
N SER A 76 9.44 9.11 10.55
CA SER A 76 10.53 9.26 11.52
C SER A 76 10.03 9.43 12.97
N PRO A 77 10.79 8.95 13.97
CA PRO A 77 10.56 9.28 15.38
C PRO A 77 10.73 10.78 15.67
N GLY A 78 10.08 11.25 16.72
CA GLY A 78 10.06 12.66 17.12
C GLY A 78 9.11 13.54 16.29
N PHE A 79 8.33 12.92 15.39
CA PHE A 79 7.35 13.61 14.56
C PHE A 79 5.98 12.95 14.62
N GLN A 80 4.97 13.79 14.53
CA GLN A 80 3.60 13.42 14.19
C GLN A 80 3.41 13.68 12.69
N THR A 81 3.19 12.62 11.94
CA THR A 81 3.02 12.63 10.48
C THR A 81 1.55 12.50 10.15
N PHE A 82 1.02 13.49 9.45
CA PHE A 82 -0.32 13.50 8.90
C PHE A 82 -0.26 13.04 7.45
N VAL A 83 -1.06 12.04 7.12
CA VAL A 83 -1.20 11.46 5.79
C VAL A 83 -2.65 11.65 5.36
N SER A 84 -2.86 12.69 4.56
CA SER A 84 -4.14 12.88 3.87
C SER A 84 -4.19 11.93 2.68
N THR A 85 -5.29 11.20 2.52
CA THR A 85 -5.46 10.21 1.46
C THR A 85 -6.73 10.44 0.64
N GLN A 86 -6.63 10.14 -0.65
CA GLN A 86 -7.76 10.20 -1.59
C GLN A 86 -7.83 8.92 -2.40
N GLU A 87 -8.99 8.25 -2.41
CA GLU A 87 -9.23 7.06 -3.24
C GLU A 87 -9.39 7.46 -4.70
N GLN A 88 -8.58 6.85 -5.58
CA GLN A 88 -8.70 6.95 -7.03
C GLN A 88 -9.04 5.58 -7.62
N ARG A 89 -10.05 5.53 -8.48
CA ARG A 89 -10.42 4.34 -9.26
C ARG A 89 -10.02 4.56 -10.70
N LEU A 90 -9.11 3.72 -11.19
CA LEU A 90 -8.58 3.79 -12.54
C LEU A 90 -9.16 2.65 -13.38
N THR A 91 -9.73 3.02 -14.52
CA THR A 91 -10.23 2.07 -15.52
C THR A 91 -9.51 2.26 -16.84
N TYR A 92 -8.82 1.22 -17.29
CA TYR A 92 -8.06 1.18 -18.53
C TYR A 92 -8.81 0.44 -19.62
N LEU A 93 -8.56 0.83 -20.88
CA LEU A 93 -9.13 0.14 -22.03
C LEU A 93 -8.29 -1.10 -22.41
N PRO A 94 -8.96 -2.20 -22.80
CA PRO A 94 -8.27 -3.36 -23.34
C PRO A 94 -7.77 -3.12 -24.79
N PRO A 95 -6.91 -4.00 -25.30
CA PRO A 95 -6.52 -3.99 -26.71
C PRO A 95 -7.75 -4.06 -27.62
N PRO A 96 -7.81 -3.31 -28.75
CA PRO A 96 -6.75 -2.49 -29.36
C PRO A 96 -6.65 -1.04 -28.87
N TRP A 97 -7.53 -0.56 -27.99
CA TRP A 97 -7.56 0.85 -27.58
C TRP A 97 -6.59 1.19 -26.44
N GLY A 98 -6.15 0.19 -25.70
CA GLY A 98 -5.16 0.33 -24.63
C GLY A 98 -4.48 -1.00 -24.32
N GLU A 99 -3.64 -1.01 -23.30
CA GLU A 99 -2.97 -2.21 -22.82
C GLU A 99 -3.30 -2.46 -21.35
N CYS A 100 -4.29 -3.32 -21.10
CA CYS A 100 -4.62 -3.78 -19.75
C CYS A 100 -4.82 -5.29 -19.71
N ARG A 101 -4.61 -5.88 -18.53
CA ARG A 101 -4.84 -7.30 -18.26
C ARG A 101 -6.12 -7.47 -17.44
N SER A 102 -7.03 -8.31 -17.91
CA SER A 102 -8.30 -8.62 -17.22
C SER A 102 -8.31 -10.03 -16.60
N ARG A 103 -7.39 -10.90 -17.01
CA ARG A 103 -7.30 -12.29 -16.50
C ARG A 103 -6.49 -12.36 -15.22
N ALA A 104 -6.94 -13.20 -14.28
CA ALA A 104 -6.20 -13.55 -13.06
C ALA A 104 -4.81 -14.16 -13.36
N LEU A 105 -3.92 -14.16 -12.36
CA LEU A 105 -2.67 -14.90 -12.47
C LEU A 105 -2.95 -16.41 -12.52
N GLU A 106 -2.22 -17.11 -13.38
CA GLU A 106 -2.31 -18.58 -13.50
C GLU A 106 -1.65 -19.30 -12.31
N SER A 107 -0.77 -18.62 -11.57
CA SER A 107 -0.05 -19.20 -10.42
C SER A 107 -0.94 -19.50 -9.21
N GLY A 108 -2.18 -19.00 -9.18
CA GLY A 108 -3.19 -19.33 -8.16
C GLY A 108 -2.90 -18.80 -6.75
N PHE A 109 -1.76 -18.13 -6.51
CA PHE A 109 -1.37 -17.61 -5.20
C PHE A 109 -2.18 -16.37 -4.80
N PHE A 110 -2.41 -15.47 -5.76
CA PHE A 110 -3.22 -14.28 -5.54
C PHE A 110 -4.58 -14.45 -6.20
N GLN A 111 -5.67 -14.24 -5.45
CA GLN A 111 -7.04 -14.35 -5.99
C GLN A 111 -7.34 -13.28 -7.03
N VAL A 112 -6.67 -12.12 -6.98
CA VAL A 112 -6.86 -10.98 -7.86
C VAL A 112 -5.53 -10.58 -8.51
N TYR A 113 -5.56 -10.34 -9.82
CA TYR A 113 -4.40 -9.79 -10.54
C TYR A 113 -4.17 -8.33 -10.11
N SER A 114 -2.94 -8.04 -9.69
CA SER A 114 -2.43 -6.68 -9.50
C SER A 114 -1.00 -6.62 -10.06
N VAL A 115 -0.51 -5.41 -10.33
CA VAL A 115 0.86 -5.22 -10.82
C VAL A 115 1.86 -5.77 -9.80
N THR A 116 1.64 -5.49 -8.52
CA THR A 116 2.48 -5.97 -7.43
C THR A 116 2.43 -7.49 -7.26
N ALA A 117 1.25 -8.11 -7.38
CA ALA A 117 1.13 -9.57 -7.40
C ALA A 117 1.95 -10.21 -8.53
N CYS A 118 1.87 -9.64 -9.74
CA CYS A 118 2.65 -10.08 -10.89
C CYS A 118 4.17 -9.96 -10.66
N ARG A 119 4.62 -8.87 -10.03
CA ARG A 119 6.04 -8.67 -9.72
C ARG A 119 6.55 -9.67 -8.69
N ILE A 120 5.83 -9.86 -7.59
CA ILE A 120 6.19 -10.84 -6.55
C ILE A 120 6.26 -12.24 -7.15
N ASP A 121 5.28 -12.62 -7.97
CA ASP A 121 5.24 -13.91 -8.66
C ASP A 121 6.45 -14.09 -9.59
N CYS A 122 6.78 -13.07 -10.38
CA CYS A 122 7.92 -13.12 -11.29
C CYS A 122 9.27 -13.17 -10.57
N GLU A 123 9.45 -12.37 -9.53
CA GLU A 123 10.65 -12.38 -8.68
C GLU A 123 10.82 -13.72 -7.97
N THR A 124 9.73 -14.27 -7.42
CA THR A 124 9.72 -15.58 -6.78
C THR A 124 10.15 -16.67 -7.76
N ARG A 125 9.57 -16.69 -8.96
CA ARG A 125 9.90 -17.66 -10.01
C ARG A 125 11.37 -17.55 -10.43
N TYR A 126 11.86 -16.33 -10.68
CA TYR A 126 13.25 -16.10 -11.07
C TYR A 126 14.25 -16.60 -10.02
N ILE A 127 14.00 -16.34 -8.73
CA ILE A 127 14.89 -16.78 -7.65
C ILE A 127 14.83 -18.31 -7.48
N VAL A 128 13.64 -18.91 -7.59
CA VAL A 128 13.50 -20.37 -7.48
C VAL A 128 14.18 -21.08 -8.67
N GLU A 129 14.02 -20.59 -9.89
CA GLU A 129 14.63 -21.15 -11.11
C GLU A 129 16.16 -21.03 -11.11
N ASN A 130 16.72 -19.91 -10.61
CA ASN A 130 18.16 -19.65 -10.67
C ASN A 130 18.94 -20.04 -9.41
N CYS A 131 18.29 -20.08 -8.25
CA CYS A 131 18.95 -20.27 -6.95
C CYS A 131 18.37 -21.43 -6.13
N ASN A 132 17.31 -22.10 -6.58
CA ASN A 132 16.64 -23.21 -5.90
C ASN A 132 16.27 -22.90 -4.44
N CYS A 133 16.02 -21.62 -4.12
CA CYS A 133 15.66 -21.15 -2.80
C CYS A 133 14.52 -20.13 -2.88
N ARG A 134 13.94 -19.74 -1.74
CA ARG A 134 12.94 -18.66 -1.67
C ARG A 134 13.14 -17.84 -0.41
N MET A 135 12.83 -16.55 -0.49
CA MET A 135 12.77 -15.70 0.70
C MET A 135 11.50 -15.99 1.51
N VAL A 136 11.54 -15.68 2.80
CA VAL A 136 10.44 -15.96 3.75
C VAL A 136 9.14 -15.25 3.34
N HIS A 137 9.24 -14.05 2.78
CA HIS A 137 8.08 -13.25 2.35
C HIS A 137 7.53 -13.67 0.98
N MET A 138 8.21 -14.56 0.26
CA MET A 138 7.80 -15.00 -1.07
C MET A 138 6.87 -16.22 -0.99
N PRO A 139 5.80 -16.26 -1.81
CA PRO A 139 4.96 -17.44 -1.96
C PRO A 139 5.74 -18.67 -2.40
N ALA A 140 5.18 -19.85 -2.18
CA ALA A 140 5.77 -21.10 -2.62
C ALA A 140 4.85 -21.79 -3.62
N THR A 141 5.25 -21.85 -4.91
CA THR A 141 4.96 -22.99 -5.82
C THR A 141 5.74 -22.89 -7.14
N LEU A 142 6.06 -24.06 -7.69
CA LEU A 142 6.73 -24.33 -8.95
C LEU A 142 5.68 -24.55 -10.05
N PHE A 143 5.60 -23.66 -11.03
CA PHE A 143 4.99 -23.96 -12.33
C PHE A 143 5.82 -23.34 -13.43
N GLU A 144 6.07 -24.14 -14.47
CA GLU A 144 6.78 -23.73 -15.68
C GLU A 144 5.88 -22.79 -16.50
N SER A 145 6.31 -21.54 -16.65
CA SER A 145 5.77 -20.66 -17.66
C SER A 145 6.91 -20.12 -18.51
N GLU A 146 6.85 -20.36 -19.82
CA GLU A 146 7.79 -19.83 -20.80
C GLU A 146 7.64 -18.31 -20.93
N ASN A 147 8.38 -17.54 -20.13
CA ASN A 147 9.01 -16.30 -20.58
C ASN A 147 9.99 -15.77 -19.53
N GLN A 148 11.24 -15.52 -19.93
CA GLN A 148 12.25 -14.90 -19.07
C GLN A 148 12.05 -13.38 -18.91
N ASN A 149 11.00 -12.79 -19.50
CA ASN A 149 10.76 -11.36 -19.44
C ASN A 149 9.57 -11.02 -18.53
N CYS A 150 9.85 -10.42 -17.37
CA CYS A 150 8.85 -9.97 -16.40
C CYS A 150 8.16 -8.69 -16.86
N ILE A 151 7.18 -8.79 -17.77
CA ILE A 151 6.35 -7.65 -18.18
C ILE A 151 5.01 -7.70 -17.45
N CYS A 152 4.89 -6.92 -16.37
CA CYS A 152 3.64 -6.77 -15.62
C CYS A 152 2.84 -5.57 -16.14
N ARG A 153 1.72 -5.86 -16.81
CA ARG A 153 0.79 -4.84 -17.33
C ARG A 153 -0.19 -4.40 -16.24
N ASN A 154 -0.79 -3.22 -16.39
CA ASN A 154 -1.80 -2.77 -15.43
C ASN A 154 -3.09 -3.60 -15.56
N PRO A 155 -3.79 -3.89 -14.44
CA PRO A 155 -5.14 -4.41 -14.51
C PRO A 155 -6.08 -3.40 -15.17
N CYS A 156 -7.13 -3.88 -15.82
CA CYS A 156 -8.13 -2.99 -16.41
C CYS A 156 -8.91 -2.17 -15.37
N ASN A 157 -9.02 -2.68 -14.14
CA ASN A 157 -9.61 -1.98 -13.01
C ASN A 157 -8.62 -2.00 -11.84
N MET A 158 -8.26 -0.83 -11.33
CA MET A 158 -7.38 -0.72 -10.17
C MET A 158 -7.81 0.43 -9.26
N THR A 159 -7.56 0.27 -7.97
CA THR A 159 -7.76 1.31 -6.96
C THR A 159 -6.42 1.75 -6.42
N ARG A 160 -6.16 3.05 -6.45
CA ARG A 160 -4.95 3.68 -5.93
C ARG A 160 -5.33 4.68 -4.83
N TYR A 161 -4.43 4.87 -3.87
CA TYR A 161 -4.55 5.95 -2.89
C TYR A 161 -3.48 6.99 -3.16
N ASN A 162 -3.90 8.19 -3.55
CA ASN A 162 -3.02 9.34 -3.51
C ASN A 162 -2.83 9.76 -2.06
N LYS A 163 -1.62 10.23 -1.74
CA LYS A 163 -1.25 10.61 -0.39
C LYS A 163 -0.48 11.92 -0.39
N GLU A 164 -0.83 12.79 0.54
CA GLU A 164 -0.11 14.01 0.85
C GLU A 164 0.38 13.95 2.30
N LEU A 165 1.66 14.23 2.50
CA LEU A 165 2.32 14.11 3.80
C LEU A 165 2.61 15.48 4.38
N SER A 166 2.31 15.67 5.66
CA SER A 166 2.79 16.80 6.45
C SER A 166 3.25 16.33 7.83
N MET A 167 4.17 17.05 8.45
CA MET A 167 4.82 16.62 9.69
C MET A 167 4.91 17.77 10.68
N VAL A 168 4.69 17.47 11.95
CA VAL A 168 4.93 18.38 13.08
C VAL A 168 5.80 17.69 14.12
N LYS A 169 6.61 18.47 14.84
CA LYS A 169 7.51 17.94 15.87
C LYS A 169 6.75 17.53 17.14
N ILE A 170 7.09 16.38 17.71
CA ILE A 170 6.59 15.87 19.00
C ILE A 170 7.76 15.32 19.84
N PRO A 171 7.82 15.57 21.15
CA PRO A 171 6.91 16.38 21.96
C PRO A 171 7.15 17.89 21.83
N SER A 172 6.11 18.67 22.13
CA SER A 172 6.24 20.09 22.44
C SER A 172 6.71 20.27 23.90
N LYS A 173 7.25 21.44 24.25
CA LYS A 173 7.67 21.74 25.63
C LYS A 173 6.55 21.56 26.66
N THR A 174 5.30 21.82 26.27
CA THR A 174 4.12 21.66 27.14
C THR A 174 3.63 20.22 27.19
N SER A 175 3.65 19.50 26.07
CA SER A 175 3.20 18.11 25.99
C SER A 175 4.21 17.10 26.52
N SER A 176 5.50 17.46 26.61
CA SER A 176 6.57 16.62 27.17
C SER A 176 6.19 16.05 28.54
N ARG A 177 5.84 16.91 29.51
CA ARG A 177 5.46 16.48 30.87
C ARG A 177 4.27 15.52 30.93
N TYR A 178 3.32 15.66 30.00
CA TYR A 178 2.16 14.77 29.92
C TYR A 178 2.56 13.39 29.38
N LEU A 179 3.35 13.38 28.29
CA LEU A 179 3.82 12.16 27.65
C LEU A 179 4.79 11.38 28.55
N GLU A 180 5.66 12.07 29.26
CA GLU A 180 6.56 11.46 30.25
C GLU A 180 5.77 10.69 31.32
N LYS A 181 4.70 11.31 31.88
CA LYS A 181 3.84 10.66 32.86
C LYS A 181 3.01 9.52 32.27
N LYS A 182 2.52 9.67 31.04
CA LYS A 182 1.67 8.68 30.37
C LYS A 182 2.44 7.41 30.00
N PHE A 183 3.63 7.56 29.45
CA PHE A 183 4.46 6.46 28.99
C PHE A 183 5.49 6.01 30.03
N ASN A 184 5.66 6.75 31.12
CA ASN A 184 6.71 6.55 32.12
C ASN A 184 8.11 6.46 31.49
N LYS A 185 8.39 7.40 30.57
CA LYS A 185 9.66 7.53 29.82
C LYS A 185 10.18 8.97 29.89
N SER A 186 11.46 9.18 29.60
CA SER A 186 12.06 10.52 29.57
C SER A 186 11.68 11.29 28.31
N GLU A 187 11.70 12.63 28.37
CA GLU A 187 11.51 13.50 27.20
C GLU A 187 12.43 13.11 26.03
N LYS A 188 13.71 12.81 26.34
CA LYS A 188 14.67 12.37 25.33
C LYS A 188 14.24 11.06 24.67
N TYR A 189 13.83 10.06 25.46
CA TYR A 189 13.35 8.79 24.91
C TYR A 189 12.14 9.01 24.01
N ILE A 190 11.20 9.85 24.43
CA ILE A 190 10.00 10.15 23.64
C ILE A 190 10.38 10.83 22.32
N ALA A 191 11.29 11.80 22.33
CA ALA A 191 11.74 12.48 21.11
C ALA A 191 12.49 11.53 20.15
N ASP A 192 13.28 10.60 20.67
CA ASP A 192 14.15 9.74 19.86
C ASP A 192 13.43 8.45 19.39
N ASN A 193 12.39 8.00 20.09
CA ASN A 193 11.78 6.68 19.86
C ASN A 193 10.28 6.69 19.54
N ILE A 194 9.54 7.76 19.90
CA ILE A 194 8.09 7.81 19.67
C ILE A 194 7.80 8.54 18.36
N LEU A 195 6.96 7.93 17.53
CA LEU A 195 6.34 8.58 16.38
C LEU A 195 4.82 8.48 16.45
N VAL A 196 4.15 9.43 15.81
CA VAL A 196 2.70 9.41 15.63
C VAL A 196 2.40 9.47 14.15
N LEU A 197 1.50 8.62 13.67
CA LEU A 197 1.05 8.53 12.30
C LEU A 197 -0.47 8.66 12.24
N ASP A 198 -0.93 9.77 11.69
CA ASP A 198 -2.34 10.04 11.45
C ASP A 198 -2.65 9.83 9.98
N VAL A 199 -3.55 8.90 9.66
CA VAL A 199 -4.02 8.65 8.29
C VAL A 199 -5.50 8.95 8.22
N PHE A 200 -5.91 9.82 7.30
CA PHE A 200 -7.30 10.22 7.14
C PHE A 200 -7.66 10.45 5.67
N PHE A 201 -8.96 10.46 5.37
CA PHE A 201 -9.46 10.81 4.04
C PHE A 201 -9.64 12.31 3.93
N GLU A 202 -9.16 12.89 2.83
CA GLU A 202 -9.38 14.30 2.50
C GLU A 202 -10.88 14.59 2.35
N ALA A 203 -11.59 13.67 1.69
CA ALA A 203 -13.03 13.71 1.48
C ALA A 203 -13.61 12.29 1.38
N LEU A 204 -14.91 12.15 1.62
CA LEU A 204 -15.65 10.87 1.53
C LEU A 204 -16.02 10.46 0.10
N ASN A 205 -15.43 11.10 -0.89
CA ASN A 205 -15.62 10.77 -2.31
C ASN A 205 -14.37 10.07 -2.86
N TYR A 206 -14.57 9.41 -4.00
CA TYR A 206 -13.49 8.83 -4.78
C TYR A 206 -13.40 9.58 -6.11
N GLU A 207 -12.20 9.72 -6.63
CA GLU A 207 -11.96 10.21 -7.98
C GLU A 207 -11.96 9.03 -8.97
N THR A 208 -12.67 9.16 -10.08
CA THR A 208 -12.67 8.14 -11.14
C THR A 208 -11.89 8.64 -12.36
N ILE A 209 -10.87 7.90 -12.76
CA ILE A 209 -10.07 8.17 -13.95
C ILE A 209 -10.31 7.03 -14.94
N GLU A 210 -11.09 7.29 -15.97
CA GLU A 210 -11.49 6.28 -16.96
C GLU A 210 -11.00 6.64 -18.35
N GLN A 211 -10.39 5.67 -19.04
CA GLN A 211 -10.04 5.81 -20.44
C GLN A 211 -11.28 5.63 -21.33
N LYS A 212 -11.59 6.66 -22.12
CA LYS A 212 -12.69 6.63 -23.09
C LYS A 212 -12.16 6.49 -24.52
N LYS A 213 -12.87 5.73 -25.34
CA LYS A 213 -12.57 5.62 -26.77
C LYS A 213 -12.83 6.97 -27.43
N ALA A 214 -11.89 7.45 -28.24
CA ALA A 214 -12.06 8.72 -28.96
C ALA A 214 -13.18 8.64 -30.01
N TYR A 215 -13.35 7.47 -30.64
CA TYR A 215 -14.40 7.21 -31.62
C TYR A 215 -14.98 5.80 -31.42
N GLU A 216 -16.30 5.70 -31.53
CA GLU A 216 -17.01 4.42 -31.66
C GLU A 216 -17.32 4.12 -33.13
N VAL A 217 -17.57 2.86 -33.46
CA VAL A 217 -17.94 2.45 -34.83
C VAL A 217 -19.19 3.20 -35.32
N ALA A 218 -20.14 3.48 -34.43
CA ALA A 218 -21.30 4.31 -34.75
C ALA A 218 -20.94 5.76 -35.12
N GLY A 219 -19.90 6.34 -34.49
CA GLY A 219 -19.39 7.66 -34.84
C GLY A 219 -18.69 7.69 -36.20
N LEU A 220 -18.00 6.60 -36.56
CA LEU A 220 -17.40 6.42 -37.89
C LEU A 220 -18.47 6.23 -38.98
N LEU A 221 -19.50 5.43 -38.73
CA LEU A 221 -20.60 5.19 -39.69
C LEU A 221 -21.49 6.42 -39.86
N GLY A 222 -21.68 7.21 -38.81
CA GLY A 222 -22.33 8.52 -38.91
C GLY A 222 -21.60 9.40 -39.92
N GLN A 223 -20.28 9.58 -39.77
CA GLN A 223 -19.48 10.44 -40.66
C GLN A 223 -19.58 10.06 -42.15
N SER A 224 -19.70 8.77 -42.46
CA SER A 224 -19.87 8.29 -43.84
C SER A 224 -21.28 8.45 -44.42
N LEU A 225 -22.29 8.84 -43.62
CA LEU A 225 -23.67 9.07 -44.07
C LEU A 225 -23.98 10.55 -44.33
N TYR A 226 -22.99 11.43 -44.19
CA TYR A 226 -23.10 12.87 -44.48
C TYR A 226 -22.29 13.31 -45.72
N GLU A 227 -21.77 12.36 -46.50
CA GLU A 227 -21.20 12.54 -47.85
C GLU A 227 -22.07 11.81 -48.88
#